data_AF-A0A944TWX1-F1
#
_entry.id   AF-A0A944TWX1-F1
#
_cell.length_a   1.000
_cell.length_b   1.000
_cell.length_c   1.000
_cell.angle_alpha   90.00
_cell.angle_beta   90.00
_cell.angle_gamma   90.00
#
_symmetry.space_group_name_H-M   'P 1'
#
loop_
_entity.id
_entity.type
_entity.pdbx_description
1 polymer ?
#
loop_
_entity_poly.entity_id
_entity_poly.type
_entity_poly.pdbx_seq_one_letter_code
_entity_poly.pdbx_strand_id
1 'polypeptide(L)'
;MKKLLIVAVSTALLALSLPASAQMGMLKKAKSLTSSSDAGMGDLTSQQTGIVNRLVSGMTNMTAGQAQVTRALGLKDEADLLESERDALSSGNVKDKDGIKRSMKVSEDAQEAINTKMAEETVIDAEAKKEFGKALPFYAKGTADTIRLLPELKKWASSASSSMKGAGITELPKLKKTLGTGLFVAKNLPKYAKKSQTSYKALSDFSKKNEIDTSEADDMLGDL
;
A
#
# COMPACT_ATOMS: atom_id res chain seq x y z
N MET A 1 -32.88 39.17 1.94
CA MET A 1 -32.47 40.45 1.34
C MET A 1 -31.11 40.29 0.70
N LYS A 2 -31.05 40.39 -0.63
CA LYS A 2 -29.84 40.26 -1.46
C LYS A 2 -28.93 41.47 -1.20
N LYS A 3 -27.65 41.25 -0.94
CA LYS A 3 -26.64 42.32 -1.02
C LYS A 3 -25.60 41.91 -2.06
N LEU A 4 -25.77 42.52 -3.24
CA LEU A 4 -24.82 42.57 -4.33
C LEU A 4 -23.53 43.24 -3.84
N LEU A 5 -22.38 42.69 -4.22
CA LEU A 5 -21.12 43.41 -4.18
C LEU A 5 -20.62 43.64 -5.60
N ILE A 6 -20.24 44.89 -5.81
CA ILE A 6 -20.06 45.62 -7.05
C ILE A 6 -18.70 45.26 -7.67
N VAL A 7 -18.73 44.91 -8.95
CA VAL A 7 -17.56 44.77 -9.81
C VAL A 7 -17.10 46.17 -10.21
N ALA A 8 -15.92 46.59 -9.78
CA ALA A 8 -15.27 47.81 -10.26
C ALA A 8 -14.33 47.45 -11.42
N VAL A 9 -14.76 47.81 -12.63
CA VAL A 9 -13.94 47.87 -13.83
C VAL A 9 -13.08 49.13 -13.74
N SER A 10 -11.77 49.01 -13.94
CA SER A 10 -10.92 50.16 -14.24
C SER A 10 -9.93 49.77 -15.33
N THR A 11 -10.28 50.18 -16.54
CA THR A 11 -9.45 50.19 -17.73
C THR A 11 -8.54 51.43 -17.64
N ALA A 12 -7.23 51.22 -17.71
CA ALA A 12 -6.29 52.27 -18.11
C ALA A 12 -5.33 51.66 -19.14
N LEU A 13 -5.48 52.12 -20.39
CA LEU A 13 -4.62 51.84 -21.52
C LEU A 13 -3.92 53.15 -21.91
N LEU A 14 -2.60 53.09 -22.16
CA LEU A 14 -1.74 53.91 -23.06
C LEU A 14 -0.27 53.53 -22.71
N ALA A 15 0.42 52.64 -23.46
CA ALA A 15 1.19 52.87 -24.70
C ALA A 15 2.39 53.84 -24.48
N LEU A 16 3.70 53.56 -24.72
CA LEU A 16 4.45 52.81 -25.75
C LEU A 16 5.89 52.42 -25.27
N SER A 17 6.42 51.33 -25.86
CA SER A 17 7.81 50.83 -26.12
C SER A 17 9.04 51.74 -25.89
N LEU A 18 10.30 51.34 -25.58
CA LEU A 18 11.16 50.13 -25.41
C LEU A 18 12.56 50.69 -24.92
N PRO A 19 13.66 49.92 -24.72
CA PRO A 19 13.88 48.64 -24.02
C PRO A 19 14.86 48.81 -22.82
N ALA A 20 14.66 48.08 -21.72
CA ALA A 20 15.68 47.93 -20.68
C ALA A 20 15.82 46.46 -20.28
N SER A 21 16.36 45.68 -21.21
CA SER A 21 16.78 44.30 -20.99
C SER A 21 18.10 44.29 -20.20
N ALA A 22 18.05 44.50 -18.88
CA ALA A 22 19.26 44.41 -18.04
C ALA A 22 19.08 43.77 -16.65
N GLN A 23 17.89 43.27 -16.28
CA GLN A 23 17.69 42.65 -14.95
C GLN A 23 17.27 41.17 -14.97
N MET A 24 17.11 40.58 -16.15
CA MET A 24 16.75 39.15 -16.31
C MET A 24 17.95 38.19 -16.26
N GLY A 25 19.17 38.71 -16.08
CA GLY A 25 20.39 37.89 -15.92
C GLY A 25 20.58 37.34 -14.50
N MET A 26 20.22 38.13 -13.49
CA MET A 26 20.34 37.75 -12.07
C MET A 26 19.23 36.79 -11.61
N LEU A 27 18.05 36.85 -12.24
CA LEU A 27 16.95 35.92 -11.91
C LEU A 27 17.16 34.52 -12.51
N LYS A 28 17.90 34.40 -13.64
CA LYS A 28 18.24 33.10 -14.22
C LYS A 28 19.34 32.37 -13.44
N LYS A 29 20.21 33.10 -12.73
CA LYS A 29 21.20 32.49 -11.83
C LYS A 29 20.60 32.10 -10.47
N ALA A 30 19.56 32.82 -10.02
CA ALA A 30 18.76 32.40 -8.87
C ALA A 30 17.89 31.17 -9.16
N LYS A 31 17.32 31.04 -10.36
CA LYS A 31 16.50 29.85 -10.75
C LYS A 31 17.31 28.57 -11.02
N SER A 32 18.63 28.65 -11.05
CA SER A 32 19.51 27.47 -11.14
C SER A 32 19.97 26.97 -9.76
N LEU A 33 19.69 27.73 -8.69
CA LEU A 33 20.12 27.42 -7.31
C LEU A 33 18.94 27.09 -6.39
N THR A 34 17.72 27.05 -6.92
CA THR A 34 16.54 26.55 -6.22
C THR A 34 15.70 25.72 -7.20
N SER A 35 15.26 24.54 -6.74
CA SER A 35 14.23 23.69 -7.35
C SER A 35 14.62 22.54 -8.29
N SER A 36 15.74 21.84 -8.04
CA SER A 36 15.89 20.44 -8.51
C SER A 36 15.56 19.40 -7.43
N SER A 37 15.67 19.77 -6.16
CA SER A 37 15.42 18.89 -5.01
C SER A 37 13.93 18.77 -4.63
N ASP A 38 13.13 19.81 -4.85
CA ASP A 38 11.72 19.86 -4.42
C ASP A 38 10.78 19.12 -5.40
N ALA A 39 11.05 19.22 -6.70
CA ALA A 39 10.32 18.48 -7.73
C ALA A 39 10.57 16.96 -7.64
N GLY A 40 11.81 16.54 -7.32
CA GLY A 40 12.16 15.13 -7.11
C GLY A 40 11.61 14.55 -5.80
N MET A 41 11.53 15.36 -4.74
CA MET A 41 10.89 14.96 -3.48
C MET A 41 9.38 14.76 -3.64
N GLY A 42 8.71 15.69 -4.34
CA GLY A 42 7.26 15.61 -4.60
C GLY A 42 6.89 14.33 -5.35
N ASP A 43 7.66 13.97 -6.37
CA ASP A 43 7.49 12.74 -7.14
C ASP A 43 7.67 11.48 -6.28
N LEU A 44 8.76 11.39 -5.51
CA LEU A 44 8.99 10.24 -4.60
C LEU A 44 7.90 10.09 -3.54
N THR A 45 7.37 11.19 -3.03
CA THR A 45 6.29 11.19 -2.04
C THR A 45 4.98 10.71 -2.67
N SER A 46 4.66 11.19 -3.87
CA SER A 46 3.47 10.74 -4.63
C SER A 46 3.54 9.24 -4.95
N GLN A 47 4.70 8.77 -5.43
CA GLN A 47 4.93 7.35 -5.69
C GLN A 47 4.80 6.50 -4.42
N GLN A 48 5.35 6.97 -3.29
CA GLN A 48 5.17 6.31 -1.99
C GLN A 48 3.69 6.19 -1.65
N THR A 49 2.91 7.27 -1.77
CA THR A 49 1.47 7.26 -1.49
C THR A 49 0.75 6.25 -2.38
N GLY A 50 1.09 6.17 -3.67
CA GLY A 50 0.54 5.17 -4.58
C GLY A 50 0.85 3.73 -4.15
N ILE A 51 2.10 3.46 -3.80
CA ILE A 51 2.56 2.16 -3.31
C ILE A 51 1.83 1.78 -2.02
N VAL A 52 1.75 2.68 -1.05
CA VAL A 52 1.07 2.46 0.23
C VAL A 52 -0.42 2.18 0.01
N ASN A 53 -1.09 2.93 -0.84
CA ASN A 53 -2.52 2.71 -1.12
C ASN A 53 -2.77 1.33 -1.75
N ARG A 54 -1.93 0.91 -2.71
CA ARG A 54 -2.04 -0.43 -3.29
C ARG A 54 -1.74 -1.53 -2.29
N LEU A 55 -0.75 -1.34 -1.43
CA LEU A 55 -0.47 -2.26 -0.33
C LEU A 55 -1.67 -2.39 0.61
N VAL A 56 -2.28 -1.28 1.02
CA VAL A 56 -3.47 -1.27 1.88
C VAL A 56 -4.64 -1.99 1.22
N SER A 57 -4.84 -1.80 -0.08
CA SER A 57 -5.83 -2.56 -0.85
C SER A 57 -5.53 -4.06 -0.85
N GLY A 58 -4.27 -4.47 -1.03
CA GLY A 58 -3.85 -5.87 -0.95
C GLY A 58 -4.08 -6.46 0.44
N MET A 59 -3.72 -5.73 1.50
CA MET A 59 -3.97 -6.12 2.89
C MET A 59 -5.46 -6.21 3.22
N THR A 60 -6.31 -5.38 2.59
CA THR A 60 -7.77 -5.45 2.75
C THR A 60 -8.31 -6.77 2.19
N ASN A 61 -7.87 -7.19 1.00
CA ASN A 61 -8.25 -8.49 0.43
C ASN A 61 -7.70 -9.65 1.26
N MET A 62 -6.44 -9.56 1.69
CA MET A 62 -5.81 -10.58 2.54
C MET A 62 -6.59 -10.77 3.85
N THR A 63 -6.86 -9.68 4.58
CA THR A 63 -7.59 -9.74 5.85
C THR A 63 -9.03 -10.21 5.68
N ALA A 64 -9.69 -9.88 4.56
CA ALA A 64 -11.02 -10.41 4.24
C ALA A 64 -10.99 -11.95 4.03
N GLY A 65 -10.03 -12.46 3.26
CA GLY A 65 -9.85 -13.90 3.08
C GLY A 65 -9.51 -14.60 4.38
N GLN A 66 -8.57 -14.06 5.15
CA GLN A 66 -8.20 -14.61 6.46
C GLN A 66 -9.38 -14.64 7.42
N ALA A 67 -10.21 -13.59 7.47
CA ALA A 67 -11.36 -13.53 8.38
C ALA A 67 -12.39 -14.62 8.07
N GLN A 68 -12.58 -14.95 6.79
CA GLN A 68 -13.48 -16.03 6.39
C GLN A 68 -12.90 -17.41 6.72
N VAL A 69 -11.60 -17.60 6.49
CA VAL A 69 -10.90 -18.84 6.87
C VAL A 69 -10.95 -19.06 8.38
N THR A 70 -10.64 -18.05 9.19
CA THR A 70 -10.69 -18.16 10.65
C THR A 70 -12.09 -18.51 11.14
N ARG A 71 -13.15 -17.91 10.57
CA ARG A 71 -14.53 -18.31 10.87
C ARG A 71 -14.82 -19.76 10.55
N ALA A 72 -14.43 -20.22 9.37
CA ALA A 72 -14.65 -21.59 8.94
C ALA A 72 -13.91 -22.60 9.85
N LEU A 73 -12.79 -22.18 10.42
CA LEU A 73 -11.99 -22.95 11.37
C LEU A 73 -12.43 -22.77 12.85
N GLY A 74 -13.50 -22.00 13.11
CA GLY A 74 -14.01 -21.74 14.46
C GLY A 74 -13.17 -20.77 15.31
N LEU A 75 -12.19 -20.09 14.71
CA LEU A 75 -11.30 -19.09 15.31
C LEU A 75 -11.99 -17.71 15.34
N LYS A 76 -12.99 -17.56 16.22
CA LYS A 76 -13.87 -16.38 16.24
C LYS A 76 -13.15 -15.09 16.62
N ASP A 77 -12.27 -15.13 17.61
CA ASP A 77 -11.56 -13.94 18.08
C ASP A 77 -10.63 -13.38 16.99
N GLU A 78 -9.95 -14.26 16.26
CA GLU A 78 -9.12 -13.89 15.12
C GLU A 78 -9.95 -13.36 13.96
N ALA A 79 -11.13 -13.93 13.70
CA ALA A 79 -12.05 -13.41 12.69
C ALA A 79 -12.49 -11.98 12.99
N ASP A 80 -12.94 -11.71 14.21
CA ASP A 80 -13.43 -10.38 14.62
C ASP A 80 -12.30 -9.35 14.58
N LEU A 81 -11.09 -9.73 15.00
CA LEU A 81 -9.91 -8.87 14.89
C LEU A 81 -9.57 -8.54 13.43
N LEU A 82 -9.60 -9.53 12.54
CA LEU A 82 -9.33 -9.33 11.11
C LEU A 82 -10.39 -8.47 10.43
N GLU A 83 -11.66 -8.59 10.82
CA GLU A 83 -12.70 -7.70 10.31
C GLU A 83 -12.54 -6.27 10.78
N SER A 84 -12.24 -6.07 12.07
CA SER A 84 -11.93 -4.73 12.57
C SER A 84 -10.73 -4.12 11.85
N GLU A 85 -9.71 -4.93 11.53
CA GLU A 85 -8.54 -4.47 10.78
C GLU A 85 -8.88 -4.18 9.32
N ARG A 86 -9.70 -5.02 8.67
CA ARG A 86 -10.21 -4.80 7.31
C ARG A 86 -10.98 -3.47 7.22
N ASP A 87 -11.82 -3.19 8.21
CA ASP A 87 -12.60 -1.96 8.25
C ASP A 87 -11.69 -0.73 8.47
N ALA A 88 -10.67 -0.85 9.32
CA ALA A 88 -9.64 0.18 9.48
C ALA A 88 -8.86 0.43 8.18
N LEU A 89 -8.45 -0.63 7.47
CA LEU A 89 -7.78 -0.53 6.17
C LEU A 89 -8.68 0.15 5.12
N SER A 90 -9.95 -0.27 5.05
CA SER A 90 -10.93 0.23 4.08
C SER A 90 -11.34 1.68 4.33
N SER A 91 -11.27 2.15 5.58
CA SER A 91 -11.52 3.56 5.93
C SER A 91 -10.50 4.54 5.33
N GLY A 92 -9.38 4.03 4.80
CA GLY A 92 -8.30 4.84 4.23
C GLY A 92 -7.45 5.55 5.28
N ASN A 93 -7.61 5.20 6.57
CA ASN A 93 -6.86 5.76 7.68
C ASN A 93 -5.50 5.06 7.92
N VAL A 94 -5.33 3.85 7.41
CA VAL A 94 -4.06 3.12 7.52
C VAL A 94 -3.12 3.55 6.40
N LYS A 95 -2.29 4.57 6.64
CA LYS A 95 -1.34 5.10 5.65
C LYS A 95 0.05 5.38 6.21
N ASP A 96 0.18 5.39 7.52
CA ASP A 96 1.47 5.59 8.17
C ASP A 96 2.17 4.25 8.44
N LYS A 97 3.43 4.37 8.86
CA LYS A 97 4.28 3.23 9.16
C LYS A 97 3.68 2.32 10.24
N ASP A 98 3.10 2.89 11.29
CA ASP A 98 2.68 2.13 12.46
C ASP A 98 1.38 1.37 12.18
N GLY A 99 0.44 1.99 11.46
CA GLY A 99 -0.75 1.34 10.92
C GLY A 99 -0.39 0.17 10.02
N ILE A 100 0.46 0.37 9.00
CA ILE A 100 0.87 -0.72 8.10
C ILE A 100 1.57 -1.84 8.87
N LYS A 101 2.45 -1.51 9.82
CA LYS A 101 3.12 -2.50 10.67
C LYS A 101 2.11 -3.31 11.49
N ARG A 102 1.09 -2.64 12.05
CA ARG A 102 0.01 -3.31 12.80
C ARG A 102 -0.76 -4.27 11.90
N SER A 103 -1.20 -3.82 10.73
CA SER A 103 -1.97 -4.65 9.78
C SER A 103 -1.18 -5.88 9.34
N MET A 104 0.11 -5.71 9.02
CA MET A 104 0.99 -6.85 8.71
C MET A 104 1.07 -7.83 9.88
N LYS A 105 1.21 -7.33 11.12
CA LYS A 105 1.29 -8.19 12.31
C LYS A 105 -0.03 -8.96 12.54
N VAL A 106 -1.17 -8.27 12.49
CA VAL A 106 -2.49 -8.90 12.66
C VAL A 106 -2.70 -10.01 11.63
N SER A 107 -2.36 -9.74 10.37
CA SER A 107 -2.42 -10.74 9.29
C SER A 107 -1.45 -11.91 9.52
N GLU A 108 -0.23 -11.66 9.99
CA GLU A 108 0.74 -12.72 10.31
C GLU A 108 0.30 -13.58 11.50
N ASP A 109 -0.18 -12.97 12.59
CA ASP A 109 -0.64 -13.68 13.79
C ASP A 109 -1.87 -14.56 13.46
N ALA A 110 -2.84 -14.02 12.73
CA ALA A 110 -4.01 -14.80 12.33
C ALA A 110 -3.63 -15.96 11.40
N GLN A 111 -2.61 -15.77 10.55
CA GLN A 111 -2.13 -16.85 9.70
C GLN A 111 -1.48 -17.98 10.49
N GLU A 112 -0.77 -17.66 11.56
CA GLU A 112 -0.20 -18.66 12.48
C GLU A 112 -1.30 -19.49 13.14
N ALA A 113 -2.37 -18.84 13.59
CA ALA A 113 -3.55 -19.52 14.15
C ALA A 113 -4.24 -20.41 13.09
N ILE A 114 -4.43 -19.92 11.87
CA ILE A 114 -4.96 -20.71 10.74
C ILE A 114 -4.10 -21.95 10.49
N ASN A 115 -2.78 -21.79 10.39
CA ASN A 115 -1.87 -22.90 10.12
C ASN A 115 -1.90 -23.95 11.24
N THR A 116 -1.98 -23.49 12.50
CA THR A 116 -2.09 -24.37 13.67
C THR A 116 -3.37 -25.19 13.60
N LYS A 117 -4.50 -24.52 13.34
CA LYS A 117 -5.81 -25.17 13.29
C LYS A 117 -5.96 -26.14 12.13
N MET A 118 -5.41 -25.82 10.94
CA MET A 118 -5.36 -26.75 9.79
C MET A 118 -4.44 -27.96 10.03
N ALA A 119 -3.45 -27.84 10.92
CA ALA A 119 -2.61 -28.98 11.32
C ALA A 119 -3.33 -29.91 12.31
N GLU A 120 -4.19 -29.36 13.17
CA GLU A 120 -5.02 -30.11 14.11
C GLU A 120 -6.22 -30.80 13.41
N GLU A 121 -6.91 -30.08 12.54
CA GLU A 121 -8.11 -30.53 11.85
C GLU A 121 -7.79 -30.83 10.40
N THR A 122 -7.78 -32.11 10.03
CA THR A 122 -7.38 -32.53 8.67
C THR A 122 -8.53 -32.57 7.67
N VAL A 123 -9.77 -32.53 8.14
CA VAL A 123 -11.00 -32.52 7.35
C VAL A 123 -12.00 -31.56 8.00
N ILE A 124 -12.66 -30.73 7.19
CA ILE A 124 -13.71 -29.81 7.65
C ILE A 124 -15.08 -30.23 7.09
N ASP A 125 -16.16 -29.82 7.77
CA ASP A 125 -17.53 -30.12 7.37
C ASP A 125 -17.99 -29.36 6.11
N ALA A 126 -19.16 -29.69 5.58
CA ALA A 126 -19.65 -29.14 4.32
C ALA A 126 -19.88 -27.62 4.37
N GLU A 127 -20.35 -27.11 5.51
CA GLU A 127 -20.53 -25.69 5.77
C GLU A 127 -19.18 -24.95 5.77
N ALA A 128 -18.18 -25.47 6.47
CA ALA A 128 -16.84 -24.92 6.51
C ALA A 128 -16.15 -24.99 5.14
N LYS A 129 -16.32 -26.07 4.37
CA LYS A 129 -15.81 -26.18 2.99
C LYS A 129 -16.33 -25.04 2.10
N LYS A 130 -17.61 -24.72 2.22
CA LYS A 130 -18.24 -23.64 1.46
C LYS A 130 -17.66 -22.28 1.83
N GLU A 131 -17.44 -22.01 3.12
CA GLU A 131 -16.84 -20.76 3.57
C GLU A 131 -15.36 -20.64 3.19
N PHE A 132 -14.60 -21.74 3.25
CA PHE A 132 -13.23 -21.80 2.72
C PHE A 132 -13.18 -21.46 1.23
N GLY A 133 -14.05 -22.07 0.41
CA GLY A 133 -14.10 -21.83 -1.03
C GLY A 133 -14.30 -20.34 -1.37
N LYS A 134 -15.17 -19.65 -0.63
CA LYS A 134 -15.40 -18.21 -0.80
C LYS A 134 -14.19 -17.35 -0.39
N ALA A 135 -13.40 -17.83 0.56
CA ALA A 135 -12.26 -17.10 1.10
C ALA A 135 -11.02 -17.13 0.19
N LEU A 136 -10.84 -18.23 -0.54
CA LEU A 136 -9.67 -18.48 -1.38
C LEU A 136 -9.39 -17.37 -2.40
N PRO A 137 -10.37 -16.86 -3.17
CA PRO A 137 -10.12 -15.77 -4.13
C PRO A 137 -9.61 -14.50 -3.45
N PHE A 138 -10.17 -14.11 -2.29
CA PHE A 138 -9.73 -12.93 -1.56
C PHE A 138 -8.29 -13.09 -1.03
N TYR A 139 -7.98 -14.27 -0.49
CA TYR A 139 -6.65 -14.58 0.00
C TYR A 139 -5.62 -14.57 -1.15
N ALA A 140 -5.92 -15.27 -2.24
CA ALA A 140 -5.08 -15.32 -3.44
C ALA A 140 -4.86 -13.91 -3.99
N LYS A 141 -5.91 -13.11 -4.11
CA LYS A 141 -5.82 -11.73 -4.56
C LYS A 141 -4.92 -10.89 -3.66
N GLY A 142 -5.09 -10.97 -2.34
CA GLY A 142 -4.24 -10.24 -1.38
C GLY A 142 -2.76 -10.64 -1.49
N THR A 143 -2.50 -11.93 -1.65
CA THR A 143 -1.15 -12.47 -1.87
C THR A 143 -0.55 -11.96 -3.17
N ALA A 144 -1.31 -12.05 -4.27
CA ALA A 144 -0.87 -11.65 -5.59
C ALA A 144 -0.62 -10.13 -5.68
N ASP A 145 -1.52 -9.30 -5.13
CA ASP A 145 -1.36 -7.84 -5.05
C ASP A 145 -0.07 -7.47 -4.29
N THR A 146 0.21 -8.17 -3.19
CA THR A 146 1.42 -7.98 -2.37
C THR A 146 2.70 -8.31 -3.15
N ILE A 147 2.72 -9.42 -3.89
CA ILE A 147 3.87 -9.85 -4.68
C ILE A 147 4.08 -8.92 -5.89
N ARG A 148 3.01 -8.58 -6.61
CA ARG A 148 3.04 -7.71 -7.80
C ARG A 148 3.52 -6.29 -7.48
N LEU A 149 3.44 -5.85 -6.23
CA LEU A 149 3.96 -4.56 -5.78
C LEU A 149 5.50 -4.55 -5.63
N LEU A 150 6.16 -5.70 -5.47
CA LEU A 150 7.60 -5.78 -5.19
C LEU A 150 8.49 -5.12 -6.26
N PRO A 151 8.26 -5.29 -7.58
CA PRO A 151 9.11 -4.67 -8.59
C PRO A 151 9.04 -3.13 -8.57
N GLU A 152 7.83 -2.59 -8.39
CA GLU A 152 7.62 -1.14 -8.28
C GLU A 152 8.27 -0.60 -7.01
N LEU A 153 8.05 -1.28 -5.88
CA LEU A 153 8.64 -0.92 -4.59
C LEU A 153 10.16 -0.91 -4.65
N LYS A 154 10.77 -1.88 -5.33
CA LYS A 154 12.22 -1.96 -5.53
C LYS A 154 12.75 -0.77 -6.34
N LYS A 155 12.05 -0.39 -7.42
CA LYS A 155 12.40 0.79 -8.23
C LYS A 155 12.31 2.07 -7.40
N TRP A 156 11.19 2.27 -6.70
CA TRP A 156 11.00 3.41 -5.82
C TRP A 156 12.07 3.49 -4.73
N ALA A 157 12.38 2.37 -4.05
CA ALA A 157 13.38 2.32 -2.99
C ALA A 157 14.78 2.66 -3.50
N SER A 158 15.11 2.27 -4.74
CA SER A 158 16.36 2.66 -5.39
C SER A 158 16.42 4.17 -5.62
N SER A 159 15.36 4.77 -6.18
CA SER A 159 15.27 6.22 -6.40
C SER A 159 15.31 7.02 -5.09
N ALA A 160 14.63 6.54 -4.06
CA ALA A 160 14.67 7.11 -2.72
C ALA A 160 16.08 7.03 -2.11
N SER A 161 16.77 5.90 -2.26
CA SER A 161 18.14 5.70 -1.79
C SER A 161 19.12 6.65 -2.49
N SER A 162 19.04 6.77 -3.81
CA SER A 162 19.87 7.71 -4.59
C SER A 162 19.63 9.16 -4.15
N SER A 163 18.38 9.55 -3.92
CA SER A 163 18.03 10.88 -3.45
C SER A 163 18.56 11.16 -2.04
N MET A 164 18.50 10.17 -1.14
CA MET A 164 19.10 10.29 0.19
C MET A 164 20.63 10.38 0.16
N LYS A 165 21.31 9.65 -0.74
CA LYS A 165 22.77 9.71 -0.88
C LYS A 165 23.26 11.06 -1.41
N GLY A 166 22.48 11.68 -2.30
CA GLY A 166 22.77 13.02 -2.83
C GLY A 166 22.33 14.17 -1.92
N ALA A 167 21.66 13.88 -0.79
CA ALA A 167 21.11 14.91 0.08
C ALA A 167 22.16 15.53 1.01
N GLY A 168 22.10 16.86 1.14
CA GLY A 168 22.85 17.59 2.16
C GLY A 168 22.37 17.30 3.59
N ILE A 169 23.18 17.71 4.57
CA ILE A 169 22.95 17.47 6.01
C ILE A 169 21.59 18.01 6.48
N THR A 170 21.09 19.10 5.90
CA THR A 170 19.80 19.72 6.27
C THR A 170 18.58 19.05 5.61
N GLU A 171 18.76 18.43 4.44
CA GLU A 171 17.66 17.83 3.67
C GLU A 171 17.45 16.36 4.00
N LEU A 172 18.51 15.66 4.40
CA LEU A 172 18.46 14.23 4.74
C LEU A 172 17.43 13.91 5.84
N PRO A 173 17.29 14.68 6.95
CA PRO A 173 16.26 14.42 7.96
C PRO A 173 14.84 14.56 7.40
N LYS A 174 14.58 15.55 6.55
CA LYS A 174 13.27 15.76 5.92
C LYS A 174 12.93 14.61 4.97
N LEU A 175 13.89 14.17 4.15
CA LEU A 175 13.77 12.99 3.29
C LEU A 175 13.43 11.74 4.09
N LYS A 176 14.19 11.46 5.16
CA LYS A 176 13.93 10.28 6.02
C LYS A 176 12.55 10.32 6.67
N LYS A 177 12.10 11.49 7.11
CA LYS A 177 10.77 11.67 7.70
C LYS A 177 9.66 11.44 6.67
N THR A 178 9.79 12.07 5.50
CA THR A 178 8.75 12.04 4.45
C THR A 178 8.65 10.68 3.78
N LEU A 179 9.80 10.03 3.54
CA LEU A 179 9.87 8.72 2.88
C LEU A 179 9.83 7.54 3.86
N GLY A 180 9.65 7.81 5.16
CA GLY A 180 9.81 6.82 6.22
C GLY A 180 8.88 5.61 6.10
N THR A 181 7.61 5.85 5.73
CA THR A 181 6.63 4.78 5.51
C THR A 181 7.03 3.89 4.34
N GLY A 182 7.37 4.47 3.20
CA GLY A 182 7.77 3.70 2.02
C GLY A 182 9.07 2.94 2.26
N LEU A 183 10.02 3.51 2.99
CA LEU A 183 11.26 2.82 3.37
C LEU A 183 10.99 1.64 4.31
N PHE A 184 10.03 1.77 5.22
CA PHE A 184 9.56 0.66 6.04
C PHE A 184 8.94 -0.43 5.16
N VAL A 185 8.05 -0.07 4.22
CA VAL A 185 7.43 -1.02 3.29
C VAL A 185 8.50 -1.72 2.44
N ALA A 186 9.45 -0.97 1.87
CA ALA A 186 10.57 -1.50 1.07
C ALA A 186 11.38 -2.55 1.81
N LYS A 187 11.56 -2.38 3.13
CA LYS A 187 12.30 -3.29 3.97
C LYS A 187 11.52 -4.56 4.34
N ASN A 188 10.21 -4.44 4.59
CA ASN A 188 9.43 -5.52 5.21
C ASN A 188 8.54 -6.28 4.23
N LEU A 189 8.05 -5.63 3.17
CA LEU A 189 7.13 -6.23 2.21
C LEU A 189 7.68 -7.49 1.54
N PRO A 190 8.97 -7.59 1.14
CA PRO A 190 9.49 -8.83 0.53
C PRO A 190 9.35 -10.06 1.44
N LYS A 191 9.57 -9.88 2.75
CA LYS A 191 9.41 -10.97 3.74
C LYS A 191 7.94 -11.32 3.93
N TYR A 192 7.08 -10.31 4.05
CA TYR A 192 5.64 -10.49 4.17
C TYR A 192 5.03 -11.18 2.93
N ALA A 193 5.45 -10.80 1.72
CA ALA A 193 5.05 -11.41 0.46
C ALA A 193 5.43 -12.91 0.42
N LYS A 194 6.67 -13.24 0.79
CA LYS A 194 7.13 -14.65 0.84
C LYS A 194 6.30 -15.48 1.82
N LYS A 195 6.04 -14.95 3.02
CA LYS A 195 5.18 -15.61 4.01
C LYS A 195 3.76 -15.80 3.50
N SER A 196 3.19 -14.77 2.86
CA SER A 196 1.85 -14.81 2.28
C SER A 196 1.74 -15.89 1.21
N GLN A 197 2.74 -15.99 0.32
CA GLN A 197 2.81 -17.05 -0.70
C GLN A 197 2.88 -18.45 -0.08
N THR A 198 3.73 -18.64 0.94
CA THR A 198 3.83 -19.93 1.65
C THR A 198 2.51 -20.28 2.34
N SER A 199 1.86 -19.29 2.92
CA SER A 199 0.60 -19.47 3.65
C SER A 199 -0.56 -19.80 2.71
N TYR A 200 -0.66 -19.09 1.58
CA TYR A 200 -1.60 -19.45 0.53
C TYR A 200 -1.36 -20.88 0.03
N LYS A 201 -0.10 -21.29 -0.17
CA LYS A 201 0.21 -22.66 -0.59
C LYS A 201 -0.32 -23.68 0.43
N ALA A 202 -0.08 -23.47 1.72
CA ALA A 202 -0.61 -24.34 2.77
C ALA A 202 -2.16 -24.38 2.75
N LEU A 203 -2.80 -23.22 2.55
CA LEU A 203 -4.25 -23.10 2.45
C LEU A 203 -4.81 -23.83 1.21
N SER A 204 -4.16 -23.71 0.05
CA SER A 204 -4.50 -24.43 -1.18
C SER A 204 -4.35 -25.94 -0.99
N ASP A 205 -3.24 -26.38 -0.43
CA ASP A 205 -2.98 -27.81 -0.19
C ASP A 205 -4.04 -28.40 0.77
N PHE A 206 -4.42 -27.64 1.80
CA PHE A 206 -5.52 -27.98 2.71
C PHE A 206 -6.88 -28.04 2.00
N SER A 207 -7.16 -27.06 1.14
CA SER A 207 -8.40 -26.96 0.36
C SER A 207 -8.54 -28.14 -0.60
N LYS A 208 -7.46 -28.49 -1.31
CA LYS A 208 -7.40 -29.65 -2.22
C LYS A 208 -7.65 -30.96 -1.47
N LYS A 209 -7.06 -31.14 -0.28
CA LYS A 209 -7.31 -32.30 0.59
C LYS A 209 -8.78 -32.40 1.03
N ASN A 210 -9.45 -31.26 1.17
CA ASN A 210 -10.86 -31.17 1.52
C ASN A 210 -11.81 -31.14 0.31
N GLU A 211 -11.29 -31.38 -0.90
CA GLU A 211 -12.07 -31.39 -2.15
C GLU A 211 -12.76 -30.04 -2.43
N ILE A 212 -12.11 -28.94 -2.02
CA ILE A 212 -12.55 -27.57 -2.30
C ILE A 212 -11.86 -27.10 -3.57
N ASP A 213 -12.65 -26.52 -4.48
CA ASP A 213 -12.14 -25.95 -5.71
C ASP A 213 -11.24 -24.75 -5.43
N THR A 214 -10.08 -24.72 -6.09
CA THR A 214 -9.03 -23.70 -5.95
C THR A 214 -8.71 -23.01 -7.28
N SER A 215 -9.37 -23.40 -8.39
CA SER A 215 -9.00 -22.94 -9.74
C SER A 215 -9.05 -21.43 -9.89
N GLU A 216 -10.11 -20.77 -9.40
CA GLU A 216 -10.21 -19.30 -9.46
C GLU A 216 -9.05 -18.62 -8.71
N ALA A 217 -8.71 -19.14 -7.54
CA ALA A 217 -7.66 -18.58 -6.69
C ALA A 217 -6.25 -18.84 -7.28
N ASP A 218 -6.04 -20.01 -7.87
CA ASP A 218 -4.79 -20.38 -8.56
C ASP A 218 -4.59 -19.51 -9.82
N ASP A 219 -5.65 -19.22 -10.58
CA ASP A 219 -5.61 -18.31 -11.74
C ASP A 219 -5.23 -16.87 -11.34
N MET A 220 -5.70 -16.39 -10.19
CA MET A 220 -5.37 -15.05 -9.69
C MET A 220 -3.88 -14.89 -9.35
N LEU A 221 -3.24 -15.97 -8.90
CA LEU A 221 -1.81 -15.98 -8.65
C LEU A 221 -1.04 -16.12 -9.96
N GLY A 222 -1.43 -17.02 -10.85
CA GLY A 222 -0.66 -17.31 -12.08
C GLY A 222 0.77 -17.80 -11.75
N ASP A 223 1.72 -17.60 -12.66
CA ASP A 223 3.11 -18.07 -12.54
C ASP A 223 4.00 -17.26 -11.55
N LEU A 224 3.40 -16.71 -10.47
CA LEU A 224 4.10 -15.86 -9.48
C LEU A 224 5.13 -16.59 -8.62
#